data_AF-A0A0D3VE83-F1
#
_entry.id   AF-A0A0D3VE83-F1
#
_cell.length_a   1.000
_cell.length_b   1.000
_cell.length_c   1.000
_cell.angle_alpha   90.00
_cell.angle_beta   90.00
_cell.angle_gamma   90.00
#
_symmetry.space_group_name_H-M   'P 1'
#
loop_
_entity.id
_entity.type
_entity.pdbx_description
1 polymer ?
#
loop_
_entity_poly.entity_id
_entity_poly.type
_entity_poly.pdbx_seq_one_letter_code
_entity_poly.pdbx_strand_id
1 'polypeptide(L)'
;MSQSNKQAQIESTFISKAFYGYVDHALEASKPQMSEHAKQLQAIIDKSGQGIILVAVNKLYKSHCVCRHEGQLYSYRICDDNGGWIRREHGFRGYGGDAWEQAPNFVQLKDLELGQMELF
;
A
#
# COMPACT_ATOMS: atom_id res chain seq x y z
N MET A 1 -23.63 -28.05 -0.36
CA MET A 1 -22.33 -27.41 -0.66
C MET A 1 -22.33 -25.99 -0.08
N SER A 2 -21.52 -25.83 0.97
CA SER A 2 -20.95 -24.63 1.61
C SER A 2 -21.72 -23.29 1.60
N GLN A 3 -22.55 -23.07 2.63
CA GLN A 3 -22.90 -21.72 3.11
C GLN A 3 -21.68 -21.01 3.74
N SER A 4 -20.71 -21.77 4.25
CA SER A 4 -19.46 -21.27 4.85
C SER A 4 -18.63 -20.41 3.88
N ASN A 5 -18.58 -20.76 2.59
CA ASN A 5 -17.83 -19.99 1.60
C ASN A 5 -18.46 -18.62 1.31
N LYS A 6 -19.80 -18.51 1.35
CA LYS A 6 -20.49 -17.22 1.11
C LYS A 6 -20.31 -16.27 2.29
N GLN A 7 -20.40 -16.77 3.52
CA GLN A 7 -20.20 -15.98 4.74
C GLN A 7 -18.78 -15.39 4.79
N ALA A 8 -17.75 -16.21 4.57
CA ALA A 8 -16.36 -15.77 4.56
C ALA A 8 -16.06 -14.76 3.43
N GLN A 9 -16.71 -14.92 2.28
CA GLN A 9 -16.54 -14.02 1.14
C GLN A 9 -17.26 -12.68 1.39
N ILE A 10 -18.41 -12.69 2.05
CA ILE A 10 -19.13 -11.47 2.47
C ILE A 10 -18.33 -10.74 3.56
N GLU A 11 -17.83 -11.44 4.58
CA GLU A 11 -16.99 -10.86 5.63
C GLU A 11 -15.68 -10.31 5.08
N SER A 12 -15.02 -11.03 4.17
CA SER A 12 -13.83 -10.55 3.45
C SER A 12 -14.12 -9.28 2.65
N THR A 13 -15.27 -9.22 1.96
CA THR A 13 -15.69 -8.05 1.19
C THR A 13 -16.09 -6.89 2.10
N PHE A 14 -16.66 -7.16 3.27
CA PHE A 14 -17.06 -6.14 4.24
C PHE A 14 -15.86 -5.58 5.00
N ILE A 15 -14.90 -6.43 5.38
CA ILE A 15 -13.61 -6.03 5.95
C ILE A 15 -12.82 -5.25 4.91
N SER A 16 -12.79 -5.69 3.64
CA SER A 16 -12.11 -4.92 2.59
C SER A 16 -12.79 -3.57 2.39
N LYS A 17 -14.12 -3.49 2.28
CA LYS A 17 -14.85 -2.21 2.14
C LYS A 17 -14.69 -1.29 3.35
N ALA A 18 -14.72 -1.83 4.58
CA ALA A 18 -14.44 -1.06 5.77
C ALA A 18 -13.02 -0.48 5.72
N PHE A 19 -12.03 -1.27 5.26
CA PHE A 19 -10.65 -0.84 5.06
C PHE A 19 -10.46 0.17 3.91
N TYR A 20 -11.34 0.16 2.91
CA TYR A 20 -11.27 1.03 1.72
C TYR A 20 -12.05 2.34 1.85
N GLY A 21 -13.09 2.39 2.70
CA GLY A 21 -14.08 3.48 2.62
C GLY A 21 -13.87 4.66 3.57
N TYR A 22 -13.60 4.45 4.85
CA TYR A 22 -13.94 5.49 5.85
C TYR A 22 -13.16 5.39 7.17
N VAL A 23 -11.94 4.84 7.14
CA VAL A 23 -11.14 4.71 8.36
C VAL A 23 -10.16 5.87 8.46
N ASP A 24 -10.59 6.96 9.13
CA ASP A 24 -9.70 8.02 9.60
C ASP A 24 -8.75 7.54 10.72
N HIS A 25 -8.74 6.24 11.04
CA HIS A 25 -7.88 5.62 12.05
C HIS A 25 -6.98 4.55 11.43
N ALA A 26 -5.72 4.55 11.86
CA ALA A 26 -4.69 3.59 11.44
C ALA A 26 -5.07 2.17 11.88
N LEU A 27 -5.24 1.25 10.92
CA LEU A 27 -5.39 -0.18 11.19
C LEU A 27 -4.19 -0.91 10.59
N GLU A 28 -3.43 -1.59 11.44
CA GLU A 28 -2.25 -2.34 10.99
C GLU A 28 -2.67 -3.55 10.15
N ALA A 29 -2.27 -3.53 8.88
CA ALA A 29 -2.50 -4.57 7.91
C ALA A 29 -1.56 -5.75 8.17
N SER A 30 -2.12 -6.95 8.13
CA SER A 30 -1.34 -8.19 8.09
C SER A 30 -0.51 -8.28 6.80
N LYS A 31 0.51 -9.15 6.81
CA LYS A 31 1.35 -9.39 5.63
C LYS A 31 0.56 -9.76 4.36
N PRO A 32 -0.43 -10.69 4.39
CA PRO A 32 -1.24 -10.98 3.20
C PRO A 32 -2.04 -9.78 2.71
N GLN A 33 -2.56 -8.95 3.62
CA GLN A 33 -3.27 -7.73 3.25
C GLN A 33 -2.33 -6.72 2.59
N MET A 34 -1.14 -6.50 3.15
CA MET A 34 -0.11 -5.64 2.54
C MET A 34 0.31 -6.14 1.14
N SER A 35 0.44 -7.45 0.94
CA SER A 35 0.75 -8.02 -0.38
C SER A 35 -0.37 -7.77 -1.39
N GLU A 36 -1.63 -7.89 -0.96
CA GLU A 36 -2.77 -7.60 -1.80
C GLU A 36 -2.86 -6.09 -2.13
N HIS A 37 -2.55 -5.23 -1.16
CA HIS A 37 -2.50 -3.78 -1.37
C HIS A 37 -1.43 -3.40 -2.38
N ALA A 38 -0.25 -4.00 -2.29
CA ALA A 38 0.83 -3.78 -3.24
C ALA A 38 0.39 -4.12 -4.68
N LYS A 39 -0.29 -5.26 -4.88
CA LYS A 39 -0.81 -5.64 -6.20
C LYS A 39 -1.82 -4.65 -6.76
N GLN A 40 -2.75 -4.19 -5.91
CA GLN A 40 -3.79 -3.23 -6.30
C GLN A 40 -3.18 -1.87 -6.67
N LEU A 41 -2.25 -1.37 -5.86
CA LEU A 41 -1.52 -0.12 -6.14
C LEU A 41 -0.69 -0.24 -7.42
N GLN A 42 0.02 -1.36 -7.61
CA GLN A 42 0.80 -1.60 -8.81
C GLN A 42 -0.08 -1.58 -10.07
N ALA A 43 -1.25 -2.21 -10.03
CA ALA A 43 -2.18 -2.20 -11.16
C ALA A 43 -2.67 -0.79 -11.52
N ILE A 44 -2.85 0.11 -10.53
CA ILE A 44 -3.23 1.51 -10.77
C ILE A 44 -2.05 2.28 -11.37
N ILE A 45 -0.84 2.08 -10.85
CA ILE A 45 0.40 2.69 -11.35
C ILE A 45 0.65 2.28 -12.80
N ASP A 46 0.54 1.00 -13.12
CA ASP A 46 0.77 0.47 -14.47
C ASP A 46 -0.19 1.09 -15.49
N LYS A 47 -1.47 1.22 -15.12
CA LYS A 47 -2.49 1.89 -15.95
C LYS A 47 -2.17 3.36 -16.23
N SER A 48 -1.44 4.03 -15.33
CA SER A 48 -1.13 5.46 -15.48
C SER A 48 -0.06 5.74 -16.54
N GLY A 49 0.84 4.78 -16.81
CA GLY A 49 1.95 4.96 -17.74
C GLY A 49 3.00 6.01 -17.32
N GLN A 50 2.99 6.49 -16.07
CA GLN A 50 3.81 7.63 -15.61
C GLN A 50 5.26 7.27 -15.24
N GLY A 51 5.72 6.04 -15.51
CA GLY A 51 7.08 5.62 -15.12
C GLY A 51 7.33 5.61 -13.60
N ILE A 52 6.26 5.48 -12.81
CA ILE A 52 6.31 5.37 -11.35
C ILE A 52 6.56 3.90 -10.99
N ILE A 53 7.42 3.66 -10.01
CA ILE A 53 7.77 2.32 -9.51
C ILE A 53 7.36 2.23 -8.05
N LEU A 54 6.50 1.27 -7.68
CA LEU A 54 6.14 1.03 -6.28
C LEU A 54 7.33 0.43 -5.52
N VAL A 55 7.64 0.97 -4.34
CA VAL A 55 8.81 0.55 -3.52
C VAL A 55 8.39 0.02 -2.16
N ALA A 56 7.40 0.66 -1.53
CA ALA A 56 6.88 0.25 -0.23
C ALA A 56 5.39 0.56 -0.10
N VAL A 57 4.72 -0.22 0.73
CA VAL A 57 3.32 -0.01 1.10
C VAL A 57 3.23 0.43 2.55
N ASN A 58 2.24 1.25 2.87
CA ASN A 58 1.98 1.63 4.25
C ASN A 58 1.24 0.49 4.96
N LYS A 59 1.72 0.10 6.14
CA LYS A 59 1.07 -0.93 6.96
C LYS A 59 -0.19 -0.45 7.64
N LEU A 60 -0.44 0.86 7.71
CA LEU A 60 -1.59 1.47 8.38
C LEU A 60 -2.65 2.01 7.41
N TYR A 61 -2.25 2.42 6.21
CA TYR A 61 -3.12 3.11 5.25
C TYR A 61 -2.98 2.55 3.84
N LYS A 62 -4.03 1.90 3.32
CA LYS A 62 -4.00 1.23 2.02
C LYS A 62 -3.56 2.10 0.84
N SER A 63 -4.05 3.32 0.81
CA SER A 63 -3.82 4.27 -0.28
C SER A 63 -2.45 4.92 -0.22
N HIS A 64 -1.69 4.74 0.86
CA HIS A 64 -0.39 5.36 1.04
C HIS A 64 0.72 4.39 0.66
N CYS A 65 1.66 4.89 -0.13
CA CYS A 65 2.82 4.13 -0.57
C CYS A 65 4.04 5.02 -0.74
N VAL A 66 5.21 4.39 -0.83
CA VAL A 66 6.43 5.03 -1.33
C VAL A 66 6.67 4.52 -2.73
N CYS A 67 6.86 5.44 -3.65
CA CYS A 67 7.22 5.13 -5.02
C CYS A 67 8.51 5.82 -5.41
N ARG A 68 9.26 5.20 -6.33
CA ARG A 68 10.35 5.83 -7.05
C ARG A 68 9.82 6.46 -8.32
N HIS A 69 10.18 7.72 -8.55
CA HIS A 69 9.85 8.44 -9.77
C HIS A 69 11.05 9.33 -10.12
N GLU A 70 11.55 9.25 -11.35
CA GLU A 70 12.74 10.01 -11.82
C GLU A 70 13.97 9.82 -10.90
N GLY A 71 14.17 8.60 -10.38
CA GLY A 71 15.30 8.25 -9.52
C GLY A 71 15.17 8.67 -8.06
N GLN A 72 14.12 9.39 -7.68
CA GLN A 72 13.89 9.86 -6.31
C GLN A 72 12.71 9.13 -5.65
N LEU A 73 12.71 9.07 -4.32
CA LEU A 73 11.63 8.48 -3.53
C LEU A 73 10.62 9.55 -3.10
N TYR A 74 9.34 9.26 -3.30
CA TYR A 74 8.26 10.11 -2.86
C TYR A 74 7.18 9.28 -2.16
N SER A 75 6.51 9.91 -1.20
CA SER A 75 5.23 9.45 -0.69
C SER A 75 4.16 9.74 -1.72
N TYR A 76 3.30 8.76 -1.95
CA TYR A 76 2.16 8.82 -2.83
C TYR A 76 0.89 8.43 -2.10
N ARG A 77 -0.19 9.11 -2.46
CA ARG A 77 -1.55 8.68 -2.17
C ARG A 77 -2.22 8.27 -3.46
N ILE A 78 -2.71 7.03 -3.51
CA ILE A 78 -3.30 6.40 -4.68
C ILE A 78 -4.67 5.84 -4.29
N CYS A 79 -5.69 6.19 -5.06
CA CYS A 79 -7.06 5.75 -4.83
C CYS A 79 -7.68 5.29 -6.15
N ASP A 80 -8.43 4.20 -6.12
CA ASP A 80 -9.15 3.64 -7.29
C ASP A 80 -10.63 4.06 -7.30
N ASP A 81 -11.13 4.69 -6.23
CA ASP A 81 -12.54 5.08 -6.14
C ASP A 81 -12.84 6.30 -7.02
N ASN A 82 -13.95 6.23 -7.76
CA ASN A 82 -14.52 7.33 -8.57
C ASN A 82 -13.56 7.99 -9.56
N GLY A 83 -12.90 7.18 -10.39
CA GLY A 83 -12.14 7.66 -11.54
C GLY A 83 -10.62 7.57 -11.41
N GLY A 84 -10.11 7.01 -10.31
CA GLY A 84 -8.70 6.63 -10.14
C GLY A 84 -7.75 7.83 -10.15
N TRP A 85 -7.12 8.13 -9.03
CA TRP A 85 -6.14 9.22 -8.98
C TRP A 85 -4.86 8.81 -8.27
N ILE A 86 -3.76 9.40 -8.75
CA ILE A 86 -2.41 9.23 -8.22
C ILE A 86 -1.92 10.62 -7.84
N ARG A 87 -1.62 10.82 -6.57
CA ARG A 87 -1.09 12.09 -6.05
C ARG A 87 0.26 11.86 -5.39
N ARG A 88 1.27 12.58 -5.87
CA ARG A 88 2.56 12.73 -5.19
C ARG A 88 2.38 13.70 -4.02
N GLU A 89 2.83 13.33 -2.83
CA GLU A 89 2.68 14.15 -1.62
C GLU A 89 4.02 14.79 -1.23
N HIS A 90 4.93 14.02 -0.61
CA HIS A 90 6.21 14.52 -0.11
C HIS A 90 7.40 13.76 -0.73
N GLY A 91 8.49 14.47 -1.03
CA GLY A 91 9.75 13.86 -1.49
C GLY A 91 10.67 13.59 -0.32
N PHE A 92 11.11 12.34 -0.17
CA PHE A 92 12.06 11.98 0.87
C PHE A 92 13.44 12.52 0.50
N ARG A 93 14.08 13.21 1.45
CA ARG A 93 15.48 13.64 1.32
C ARG A 93 16.39 12.54 1.84
N GLY A 94 17.55 12.35 1.21
CA GLY A 94 18.57 11.36 1.60
C GLY A 94 18.68 10.15 0.65
N TYR A 95 19.84 9.48 0.66
CA TYR A 95 20.11 8.28 -0.15
C TYR A 95 19.40 7.05 0.42
N GLY A 96 18.07 7.00 0.31
CA GLY A 96 17.26 5.80 0.56
C GLY A 96 17.21 5.26 1.99
N GLY A 97 18.11 5.66 2.91
CA GLY A 97 18.10 5.30 4.34
C GLY A 97 17.14 6.16 5.17
N ASP A 98 17.26 7.49 5.03
CA ASP A 98 16.47 8.47 5.79
C ASP A 98 14.95 8.34 5.54
N ALA A 99 14.55 7.83 4.37
CA ALA A 99 13.13 7.65 4.04
C ALA A 99 12.44 6.66 4.99
N TRP A 100 13.14 5.62 5.44
CA TRP A 100 12.58 4.60 6.33
C TRP A 100 12.61 5.05 7.78
N GLU A 101 13.58 5.87 8.17
CA GLU A 101 13.60 6.53 9.48
C GLU A 101 12.45 7.56 9.60
N GLN A 102 12.17 8.30 8.53
CA GLN A 102 11.06 9.27 8.48
C GLN A 102 9.68 8.62 8.34
N ALA A 103 9.63 7.35 7.93
CA ALA A 103 8.40 6.68 7.55
C ALA A 103 8.35 5.22 8.05
N PRO A 104 8.38 4.99 9.38
CA PRO A 104 8.47 3.66 9.99
C PRO A 104 7.21 2.79 9.80
N ASN A 105 6.13 3.40 9.30
CA ASN A 105 4.90 2.72 8.94
C ASN A 105 4.93 2.15 7.51
N PHE A 106 6.00 2.33 6.74
CA PHE A 106 6.13 1.74 5.42
C PHE A 106 6.97 0.46 5.45
N VAL A 107 6.50 -0.56 4.73
CA VAL A 107 7.18 -1.85 4.57
C VAL A 107 7.62 -1.96 3.13
N GLN A 108 8.93 -2.14 2.89
CA GLN A 108 9.44 -2.29 1.53
C GLN A 108 8.93 -3.60 0.92
N LEU A 109 8.65 -3.58 -0.39
CA LEU A 109 8.15 -4.77 -1.08
C LEU A 109 9.12 -5.94 -0.97
N LYS A 110 10.44 -5.68 -1.02
CA LYS A 110 11.47 -6.71 -0.85
C LYS A 110 11.41 -7.40 0.53
N ASP A 111 11.11 -6.65 1.59
CA ASP A 111 11.03 -7.17 2.97
C ASP A 111 9.73 -7.99 3.13
N LEU A 112 8.68 -7.55 2.43
CA LEU A 112 7.40 -8.27 2.32
C LEU A 112 7.58 -9.62 1.59
N GLU A 113 8.36 -9.67 0.52
CA GLU A 113 8.63 -10.89 -0.26
C GLU A 113 9.51 -11.88 0.50
N LEU A 114 10.55 -11.39 1.20
CA LEU A 114 11.50 -12.22 1.94
C LEU A 114 10.98 -12.73 3.29
N GLY A 115 9.85 -12.21 3.77
CA GLY A 115 9.27 -12.61 5.06
C GLY A 115 10.06 -12.16 6.28
N GLN A 116 11.05 -11.30 6.09
CA GLN A 116 11.75 -10.59 7.14
C GLN A 116 10.97 -9.32 7.49
N MET A 117 9.91 -9.45 8.27
CA MET A 117 9.48 -8.34 9.12
C MET A 117 10.18 -8.50 10.47
N GLU A 118 11.49 -8.20 10.51
CA GLU A 118 12.15 -7.98 11.79
C GLU A 118 12.10 -6.49 12.11
N LEU A 119 11.47 -6.21 13.25
CA LEU A 119 11.33 -4.91 13.90
C LEU A 119 12.73 -4.38 14.26
N PHE A 120 12.99 -3.11 13.94
CA PHE A 120 13.92 -2.29 14.72
C PHE A 120 13.12 -1.46 15.71
#